data_AF-A0A560CXM5-F1
#
_entry.id   AF-A0A560CXM5-F1
#
_cell.length_a   1.000
_cell.length_b   1.000
_cell.length_c   1.000
_cell.angle_alpha   90.00
_cell.angle_beta   90.00
_cell.angle_gamma   90.00
#
_symmetry.space_group_name_H-M   'P 1'
#
loop_
_entity.id
_entity.type
_entity.pdbx_description
1 polymer ?
#
loop_
_entity_poly.entity_id
_entity_poly.type
_entity_poly.pdbx_seq_one_letter_code
_entity_poly.pdbx_strand_id
1 'polypeptide(L)'
;MPDTLANPYAYQSPIGAALKNLSGVLTKKSTEATDIAHLETALALKQKRENTAALGDALRALGTAQFDRRAAIDNAVRAGVSPEAVGGFERYNSANQYGAADPRTTNAFVGAGGSYGSTAAGEREQIAAANQRNAAAIAEQGRQFDSKPTTINTPTGPQIVRQSEAYGQPAVEDIGKVKGAVARNAYASPAGLAGADDATKQFIGVDSKATPTPHNYVSNGQNFITYDGTTDANSGKPLPPGGYMANAVGPAEAVGLPAPVRNDLAKQDVSNQRFRGLLNYTKELAKQDPNNFGITGLVKGTVQDTAAAADNIARGLGYSGIQDGLANARTRAVASGVNPSVISGVFDPKLPALHSAADLMVFSAAEALAGQSGRSVTDKDVKIIKNIVGDPTEWSANQQKFLSKLDTVGQILDLQQQVIDNNLRRGSPAAPPAAPGAASPPTSPAPGAQPAAQPDPLAQARDAIARGAPRDAVIQRLQQSGVDPAGL
;
A
#
# COMPACT_ATOMS: atom_id res chain seq x y z
N MET A 1 -15.36 37.77 62.03
CA MET A 1 -15.56 38.59 60.83
C MET A 1 -14.50 38.18 59.81
N PRO A 2 -14.87 37.94 58.54
CA PRO A 2 -14.04 37.23 57.59
C PRO A 2 -13.05 38.12 56.85
N ASP A 3 -11.93 37.51 56.45
CA ASP A 3 -11.01 37.97 55.41
C ASP A 3 -11.75 38.41 54.15
N THR A 4 -11.58 39.66 53.75
CA THR A 4 -11.89 40.11 52.38
C THR A 4 -10.92 41.22 51.97
N LEU A 5 -9.99 40.86 51.08
CA LEU A 5 -9.45 41.61 49.94
C LEU A 5 -8.01 41.13 49.61
N ALA A 6 -7.87 39.83 49.36
CA ALA A 6 -6.77 39.34 48.55
C ALA A 6 -7.09 39.66 47.09
N ASN A 7 -6.29 40.54 46.47
CA ASN A 7 -6.40 40.91 45.07
C ASN A 7 -5.90 39.76 44.17
N PRO A 8 -6.76 39.13 43.34
CA PRO A 8 -6.40 37.99 42.50
C PRO A 8 -5.59 38.37 41.23
N TYR A 9 -5.29 39.66 41.02
CA TYR A 9 -4.48 40.14 39.89
C TYR A 9 -3.07 40.57 40.28
N ALA A 10 -2.48 39.95 41.30
CA ALA A 10 -1.03 40.04 41.54
C ALA A 10 -0.27 39.28 40.43
N TYR A 11 -0.38 39.78 39.20
CA TYR A 11 0.52 39.45 38.11
C TYR A 11 1.94 39.70 38.61
N GLN A 12 2.76 38.65 38.56
CA GLN A 12 4.22 38.75 38.53
C GLN A 12 4.63 39.51 37.26
N SER A 13 4.32 40.81 37.22
CA SER A 13 4.80 41.68 36.17
C SER A 13 6.31 41.76 36.32
N PRO A 14 7.09 41.59 35.24
CA PRO A 14 8.53 41.85 35.24
C PRO A 14 8.85 43.25 35.79
N ILE A 15 7.91 44.19 35.68
CA ILE A 15 7.99 45.55 36.22
C ILE A 15 7.90 45.56 37.75
N GLY A 16 7.02 44.74 38.34
CA GLY A 16 6.92 44.61 39.79
C GLY A 16 8.17 43.97 40.40
N ALA A 17 8.75 42.98 39.71
CA ALA A 17 10.03 42.40 40.09
C ALA A 17 11.20 43.38 39.91
N ALA A 18 11.24 44.14 38.82
CA ALA A 18 12.26 45.15 38.55
C ALA A 18 12.20 46.33 39.54
N LEU A 19 11.00 46.82 39.90
CA LEU A 19 10.81 47.89 40.88
C LEU A 19 11.15 47.42 42.31
N LYS A 20 10.81 46.17 42.65
CA LYS A 20 11.19 45.56 43.93
C LYS A 20 12.72 45.43 44.04
N ASN A 21 13.40 45.00 42.96
CA ASN A 21 14.86 44.93 42.91
C ASN A 21 15.52 46.32 42.95
N LEU A 22 14.98 47.32 42.26
CA LEU A 22 15.46 48.70 42.31
C LEU A 22 15.37 49.30 43.72
N SER A 23 14.27 49.03 44.44
CA SER A 23 14.12 49.46 45.84
C SER A 23 15.09 48.75 46.79
N GLY A 24 15.43 47.48 46.51
CA GLY A 24 16.42 46.72 47.28
C GLY A 24 17.85 47.24 47.08
N VAL A 25 18.17 47.71 45.88
CA VAL A 25 19.51 48.24 45.52
C VAL A 25 19.71 49.66 46.04
N LEU A 26 18.69 50.53 46.02
CA LEU A 26 18.78 51.87 46.62
C LEU A 26 19.04 51.85 48.14
N THR A 27 18.79 50.72 48.80
CA THR A 27 19.02 50.56 50.26
C THR A 27 20.34 49.86 50.62
N LYS A 28 21.10 49.35 49.66
CA LYS A 28 22.41 48.70 49.90
C LYS A 28 23.44 49.28 48.92
N LYS A 29 24.56 49.80 49.43
CA LYS A 29 25.71 50.32 48.65
C LYS A 29 25.94 49.47 47.39
N SER A 30 25.39 49.89 46.27
CA SER A 30 25.56 49.25 44.98
C SER A 30 27.00 49.50 44.53
N THR A 31 27.61 48.52 43.89
CA THR A 31 28.88 48.75 43.21
C THR A 31 28.57 49.48 41.91
N GLU A 32 29.46 50.37 41.47
CA GLU A 32 29.31 51.14 40.22
C GLU A 32 28.92 50.25 39.01
N ALA A 33 29.41 49.01 38.97
CA ALA A 33 29.05 48.01 37.97
C ALA A 33 27.55 47.62 37.96
N THR A 34 26.90 47.55 39.12
CA THR A 34 25.45 47.24 39.19
C THR A 34 24.59 48.41 38.71
N ASP A 35 25.00 49.64 38.99
CA ASP A 35 24.29 50.84 38.52
C ASP A 35 24.38 50.99 37.00
N ILE A 36 25.55 50.71 36.41
CA ILE A 36 25.74 50.67 34.95
C ILE A 36 24.83 49.62 34.31
N ALA A 37 24.81 48.38 34.84
CA ALA A 37 23.94 47.33 34.31
C ALA A 37 22.44 47.68 34.40
N HIS A 38 22.02 48.39 35.46
CA HIS A 38 20.65 48.87 35.61
C HIS A 38 20.32 49.99 34.62
N LEU A 39 21.25 50.93 34.38
CA LEU A 39 21.08 51.98 33.37
C LEU A 39 20.99 51.40 31.96
N GLU A 40 21.84 50.42 31.62
CA GLU A 40 21.78 49.71 30.33
C GLU A 40 20.44 48.98 30.17
N THR A 41 19.97 48.29 31.21
CA THR A 41 18.67 47.61 31.20
C THR A 41 17.50 48.59 31.06
N ALA A 42 17.55 49.73 31.75
CA ALA A 42 16.53 50.77 31.67
C ALA A 42 16.51 51.43 30.29
N LEU A 43 17.67 51.68 29.69
CA LEU A 43 17.79 52.24 28.34
C LEU A 43 17.28 51.24 27.29
N ALA A 44 17.62 49.96 27.40
CA ALA A 44 17.08 48.91 26.53
C ALA A 44 15.56 48.79 26.65
N LEU A 45 14.99 48.89 27.86
CA LEU A 45 13.55 48.91 28.09
C LEU A 45 12.88 50.14 27.48
N LYS A 46 13.50 51.32 27.60
CA LYS A 46 13.02 52.57 27.00
C LYS A 46 12.99 52.45 25.47
N GLN A 47 14.10 52.01 24.87
CA GLN A 47 14.17 51.76 23.42
C GLN A 47 13.13 50.74 22.97
N LYS A 48 12.95 49.64 23.70
CA LYS A 48 11.91 48.65 23.39
C LYS A 48 10.52 49.27 23.40
N ARG A 49 10.20 50.15 24.35
CA ARG A 49 8.90 50.85 24.42
C ARG A 49 8.70 51.82 23.25
N GLU A 50 9.73 52.60 22.91
CA GLU A 50 9.71 53.52 21.78
C GLU A 50 9.52 52.75 20.46
N ASN A 51 10.24 51.65 20.27
CA ASN A 51 10.10 50.78 19.10
C ASN A 51 8.73 50.09 19.05
N THR A 52 8.17 49.69 20.20
CA THR A 52 6.82 49.10 20.27
C THR A 52 5.75 50.13 19.92
N ALA A 53 5.90 51.38 20.36
CA ALA A 53 4.99 52.47 20.00
C ALA A 53 5.08 52.79 18.49
N ALA A 54 6.30 52.90 17.94
CA ALA A 54 6.53 53.11 16.52
C ALA A 54 5.99 51.97 15.65
N LEU A 55 6.10 50.72 16.12
CA LEU A 55 5.44 49.57 15.50
C LEU A 55 3.92 49.73 15.52
N GLY A 56 3.34 50.11 16.67
CA GLY A 56 1.91 50.37 16.79
C GLY A 56 1.41 51.42 15.79
N ASP A 57 2.14 52.52 15.63
CA ASP A 57 1.81 53.58 14.67
C ASP A 57 1.94 53.09 13.21
N ALA A 58 2.99 52.32 12.90
CA ALA A 58 3.16 51.72 11.58
C ALA A 58 2.04 50.72 11.25
N LEU A 59 1.60 49.92 12.23
CA LEU A 59 0.50 48.96 12.05
C LEU A 59 -0.87 49.64 11.98
N ARG A 60 -1.08 50.81 12.58
CA ARG A 60 -2.33 51.60 12.39
C ARG A 60 -2.48 52.11 10.97
N ALA A 61 -1.38 52.36 10.27
CA ALA A 61 -1.43 52.75 8.86
C ALA A 61 -1.76 51.56 7.93
N LEU A 62 -1.81 50.33 8.44
CA LEU A 62 -2.06 49.13 7.62
C LEU A 62 -3.40 49.22 6.89
N GLY A 63 -3.37 49.01 5.57
CA GLY A 63 -4.54 49.14 4.70
C GLY A 63 -4.74 50.54 4.10
N THR A 64 -3.90 51.52 4.48
CA THR A 64 -3.85 52.85 3.83
C THR A 64 -2.73 52.91 2.79
N ALA A 65 -2.78 53.91 1.89
CA ALA A 65 -1.70 54.18 0.94
C ALA A 65 -0.38 54.61 1.62
N GLN A 66 -0.42 54.96 2.90
CA GLN A 66 0.73 55.40 3.70
C GLN A 66 1.42 54.24 4.43
N PHE A 67 0.91 53.00 4.31
CA PHE A 67 1.55 51.85 4.95
C PHE A 67 2.90 51.51 4.33
N ASP A 68 3.98 51.80 5.06
CA ASP A 68 5.32 51.32 4.72
C ASP A 68 5.61 49.99 5.42
N ARG A 69 5.52 48.91 4.64
CA ARG A 69 5.80 47.55 5.12
C ARG A 69 7.23 47.40 5.65
N ARG A 70 8.22 48.05 5.04
CA ARG A 70 9.61 47.94 5.48
C ARG A 70 9.80 48.60 6.84
N ALA A 71 9.23 49.79 7.02
CA ALA A 71 9.24 50.47 8.31
C ALA A 71 8.55 49.64 9.42
N ALA A 72 7.43 48.97 9.12
CA ALA A 72 6.75 48.10 10.06
C ALA A 72 7.61 46.88 10.47
N ILE A 73 8.29 46.24 9.52
CA ILE A 73 9.19 45.12 9.79
C ILE A 73 10.42 45.58 10.60
N ASP A 74 11.05 46.68 10.22
CA ASP A 74 12.21 47.23 10.93
C ASP A 74 11.87 47.60 12.38
N ASN A 75 10.71 48.24 12.60
CA ASN A 75 10.23 48.58 13.95
C ASN A 75 9.88 47.32 14.75
N ALA A 76 9.35 46.27 14.10
CA ALA A 76 9.06 45.00 14.76
C ALA A 76 10.33 44.30 15.25
N VAL A 77 11.35 44.20 14.39
CA VAL A 77 12.64 43.62 14.75
C VAL A 77 13.28 44.39 15.91
N ARG A 78 13.26 45.74 15.84
CA ARG A 78 13.79 46.61 16.92
C ARG A 78 12.97 46.54 18.21
N ALA A 79 11.68 46.20 18.13
CA ALA A 79 10.82 45.97 19.30
C ALA A 79 11.00 44.55 19.89
N GLY A 80 11.80 43.70 19.26
CA GLY A 80 11.97 42.29 19.65
C GLY A 80 10.75 41.43 19.33
N VAL A 81 9.92 41.84 18.35
CA VAL A 81 8.83 41.04 17.81
C VAL A 81 9.41 40.15 16.72
N SER A 82 9.08 38.86 16.76
CA SER A 82 9.61 37.92 15.77
C SER A 82 9.00 38.18 14.38
N PRO A 83 9.75 37.96 13.29
CA PRO A 83 9.22 38.09 11.93
C PRO A 83 7.95 37.25 11.69
N GLU A 84 7.83 36.09 12.35
CA GLU A 84 6.66 35.21 12.26
C GLU A 84 5.40 35.88 12.83
N ALA A 85 5.53 36.65 13.92
CA ALA A 85 4.41 37.37 14.51
C ALA A 85 3.91 38.51 13.58
N VAL A 86 4.84 39.20 12.91
CA VAL A 86 4.52 40.22 11.90
C VAL A 86 3.83 39.58 10.69
N GLY A 87 4.37 38.46 10.19
CA GLY A 87 3.76 37.70 9.11
C GLY A 87 2.39 37.11 9.49
N GLY A 88 2.20 36.72 10.76
CA GLY A 88 0.90 36.32 11.31
C GLY A 88 -0.13 37.44 11.26
N PHE A 89 0.26 38.65 11.68
CA PHE A 89 -0.61 39.83 11.63
C PHE A 89 -0.96 40.24 10.19
N GLU A 90 0.03 40.25 9.29
CA GLU A 90 -0.19 40.57 7.87
C GLU A 90 -1.16 39.57 7.22
N ARG A 91 -0.99 38.26 7.50
CA ARG A 91 -1.90 37.22 7.04
C ARG A 91 -3.31 37.43 7.56
N TYR A 92 -3.45 37.69 8.86
CA TYR A 92 -4.76 37.94 9.47
C TYR A 92 -5.45 39.14 8.83
N ASN A 93 -4.75 40.26 8.64
CA ASN A 93 -5.38 41.44 8.06
C ASN A 93 -5.70 41.25 6.57
N SER A 94 -4.78 40.67 5.78
CA SER A 94 -5.00 40.43 4.36
C SER A 94 -6.20 39.51 4.12
N ALA A 95 -6.34 38.45 4.94
CA ALA A 95 -7.47 37.53 4.86
C ALA A 95 -8.82 38.22 5.15
N ASN A 96 -8.87 39.14 6.11
CA ASN A 96 -10.09 39.90 6.43
C ASN A 96 -10.39 41.02 5.44
N GLN A 97 -9.37 41.67 4.88
CA GLN A 97 -9.55 42.81 3.99
C GLN A 97 -9.85 42.41 2.54
N TYR A 98 -9.15 41.41 2.02
CA TYR A 98 -9.22 41.02 0.61
C TYR A 98 -9.92 39.69 0.37
N GLY A 99 -10.11 38.90 1.43
CA GLY A 99 -10.62 37.54 1.35
C GLY A 99 -9.54 36.51 0.99
N ALA A 100 -9.84 35.23 1.24
CA ALA A 100 -8.87 34.14 1.07
C ALA A 100 -8.46 33.87 -0.39
N ALA A 101 -9.27 34.29 -1.35
CA ALA A 101 -9.05 34.05 -2.79
C ALA A 101 -8.20 35.12 -3.48
N ASP A 102 -7.97 36.26 -2.83
CA ASP A 102 -7.27 37.39 -3.44
C ASP A 102 -5.75 37.11 -3.51
N PRO A 103 -5.07 37.43 -4.65
CA PRO A 103 -3.63 37.27 -4.79
C PRO A 103 -2.81 37.95 -3.68
N ARG A 104 -3.30 39.05 -3.10
CA ARG A 104 -2.63 39.76 -2.00
C ARG A 104 -2.60 38.91 -0.73
N THR A 105 -3.67 38.20 -0.41
CA THR A 105 -3.73 37.27 0.72
C THR A 105 -2.79 36.08 0.51
N THR A 106 -2.74 35.55 -0.71
CA THR A 106 -1.77 34.50 -1.10
C THR A 106 -0.33 34.98 -0.92
N ASN A 107 0.01 36.17 -1.42
CA ASN A 107 1.35 36.72 -1.29
C ASN A 107 1.73 37.00 0.17
N ALA A 108 0.81 37.51 0.99
CA ALA A 108 1.02 37.68 2.42
C ALA A 108 1.28 36.34 3.13
N PHE A 109 0.54 35.29 2.74
CA PHE A 109 0.73 33.95 3.30
C PHE A 109 2.08 33.34 2.92
N VAL A 110 2.46 33.41 1.65
CA VAL A 110 3.75 32.91 1.15
C VAL A 110 4.91 33.71 1.72
N GLY A 111 4.78 35.05 1.76
CA GLY A 111 5.79 35.94 2.35
C GLY A 111 6.01 35.71 3.84
N ALA A 112 4.98 35.24 4.56
CA ALA A 112 5.08 34.80 5.95
C ALA A 112 5.65 33.38 6.13
N GLY A 113 6.20 32.77 5.08
CA GLY A 113 6.80 31.43 5.10
C GLY A 113 5.82 30.28 4.86
N GLY A 114 4.57 30.58 4.49
CA GLY A 114 3.58 29.56 4.14
C GLY A 114 3.84 28.94 2.77
N SER A 115 3.46 27.67 2.59
CA SER A 115 3.56 27.00 1.27
C SER A 115 2.51 27.54 0.29
N TYR A 116 2.92 27.94 -0.91
CA TYR A 116 2.00 28.38 -1.97
C TYR A 116 0.88 27.35 -2.23
N GLY A 117 1.20 26.05 -2.19
CA GLY A 117 0.24 24.97 -2.40
C GLY A 117 -0.87 24.86 -1.34
N SER A 118 -0.72 25.52 -0.19
CA SER A 118 -1.75 25.60 0.87
C SER A 118 -2.59 26.88 0.81
N THR A 119 -2.39 27.71 -0.21
CA THR A 119 -3.22 28.89 -0.48
C THR A 119 -4.38 28.52 -1.40
N ALA A 120 -5.45 29.30 -1.39
CA ALA A 120 -6.59 29.08 -2.30
C ALA A 120 -6.19 29.14 -3.78
N ALA A 121 -5.20 29.96 -4.13
CA ALA A 121 -4.66 30.02 -5.49
C ALA A 121 -3.89 28.74 -5.86
N GLY A 122 -2.98 28.30 -4.97
CA GLY A 122 -2.22 27.07 -5.17
C GLY A 122 -3.11 25.82 -5.21
N GLU A 123 -4.17 25.75 -4.39
CA GLU A 123 -5.14 24.66 -4.43
C GLU A 123 -5.90 24.62 -5.77
N ARG A 124 -6.37 25.77 -6.27
CA ARG A 124 -7.03 25.85 -7.58
C ARG A 124 -6.12 25.41 -8.72
N GLU A 125 -4.85 25.81 -8.68
CA GLU A 125 -3.85 25.40 -9.68
C GLU A 125 -3.59 23.89 -9.62
N GLN A 126 -3.50 23.31 -8.43
CA GLN A 126 -3.37 21.86 -8.25
C GLN A 126 -4.61 21.10 -8.77
N ILE A 127 -5.81 21.59 -8.47
CA ILE A 127 -7.06 21.00 -8.97
C ILE A 127 -7.10 21.11 -10.50
N ALA A 128 -6.74 22.26 -11.07
CA ALA A 128 -6.68 22.44 -12.52
C ALA A 128 -5.67 21.47 -13.17
N ALA A 129 -4.47 21.34 -12.60
CA ALA A 129 -3.47 20.40 -13.06
C ALA A 129 -3.93 18.94 -12.92
N ALA A 130 -4.62 18.59 -11.83
CA ALA A 130 -5.19 17.26 -11.64
C ALA A 130 -6.29 16.96 -12.66
N ASN A 131 -7.18 17.92 -12.92
CA ASN A 131 -8.22 17.82 -13.93
C ASN A 131 -7.62 17.65 -15.34
N GLN A 132 -6.57 18.40 -15.67
CA GLN A 132 -5.87 18.26 -16.94
C GLN A 132 -5.23 16.88 -17.11
N ARG A 133 -4.59 16.35 -16.06
CA ARG A 133 -4.04 14.98 -16.07
C ARG A 133 -5.15 13.93 -16.22
N ASN A 134 -6.27 14.09 -15.52
CA ASN A 134 -7.40 13.18 -15.63
C ASN A 134 -8.02 13.22 -17.04
N ALA A 135 -8.22 14.41 -17.62
CA ALA A 135 -8.70 14.57 -18.98
C ALA A 135 -7.77 13.91 -20.01
N ALA A 136 -6.44 14.07 -19.84
CA ALA A 136 -5.46 13.41 -20.69
C ALA A 136 -5.50 11.87 -20.54
N ALA A 137 -5.70 11.37 -19.32
CA ALA A 137 -5.81 9.93 -19.06
C ALA A 137 -7.08 9.33 -19.69
N ILE A 138 -8.23 10.01 -19.57
CA ILE A 138 -9.48 9.59 -20.21
C ILE A 138 -9.34 9.59 -21.73
N ALA A 139 -8.70 10.63 -22.31
CA ALA A 139 -8.45 10.69 -23.75
C ALA A 139 -7.55 9.54 -24.23
N GLU A 140 -6.51 9.21 -23.46
CA GLU A 140 -5.64 8.08 -23.76
C GLU A 140 -6.35 6.73 -23.64
N GLN A 141 -7.19 6.54 -22.61
CA GLN A 141 -8.02 5.34 -22.48
C GLN A 141 -9.00 5.21 -23.66
N GLY A 142 -9.61 6.30 -24.12
CA GLY A 142 -10.43 6.33 -25.33
C GLY A 142 -9.65 5.88 -26.55
N ARG A 143 -8.44 6.42 -26.76
CA ARG A 143 -7.56 5.98 -27.86
C ARG A 143 -7.20 4.50 -27.77
N GLN A 144 -6.89 3.99 -26.58
CA GLN A 144 -6.56 2.58 -26.37
C GLN A 144 -7.75 1.66 -26.60
N PHE A 145 -8.94 2.09 -26.18
CA PHE A 145 -10.18 1.37 -26.43
C PHE A 145 -10.48 1.33 -27.94
N ASP A 146 -10.46 2.48 -28.62
CA ASP A 146 -10.77 2.57 -30.05
C ASP A 146 -9.76 1.82 -30.92
N SER A 147 -8.48 1.84 -30.55
CA SER A 147 -7.42 1.13 -31.27
C SER A 147 -7.38 -0.37 -31.00
N LYS A 148 -8.15 -0.88 -30.04
CA LYS A 148 -8.17 -2.30 -29.73
C LYS A 148 -8.70 -3.08 -30.94
N PRO A 149 -7.92 -4.01 -31.51
CA PRO A 149 -8.40 -4.83 -32.60
C PRO A 149 -9.51 -5.75 -32.10
N THR A 150 -10.64 -5.73 -32.81
CA THR A 150 -11.82 -6.57 -32.55
C THR A 150 -12.21 -7.28 -33.83
N THR A 151 -12.49 -8.57 -33.74
CA THR A 151 -12.97 -9.33 -34.89
C THR A 151 -14.48 -9.17 -35.02
N ILE A 152 -14.95 -8.78 -36.21
CA ILE A 152 -16.36 -8.72 -36.58
C ILE A 152 -16.65 -9.74 -37.69
N ASN A 153 -17.91 -10.20 -37.78
CA ASN A 153 -18.35 -11.00 -38.92
C ASN A 153 -18.90 -10.08 -40.03
N THR A 154 -18.28 -10.13 -41.20
CA THR A 154 -18.78 -9.46 -42.42
C THR A 154 -19.35 -10.51 -43.39
N PRO A 155 -20.15 -10.12 -44.41
CA PRO A 155 -20.63 -11.06 -45.44
C PRO A 155 -19.49 -11.79 -46.18
N THR A 156 -18.29 -11.21 -46.23
CA THR A 156 -17.09 -11.81 -46.83
C THR A 156 -16.27 -12.68 -45.86
N GLY A 157 -16.69 -12.79 -44.60
CA GLY A 157 -15.99 -13.55 -43.55
C GLY A 157 -15.55 -12.69 -42.35
N PRO A 158 -14.86 -13.29 -41.37
CA PRO A 158 -14.37 -12.57 -40.20
C PRO A 158 -13.26 -11.58 -40.60
N GLN A 159 -13.39 -10.33 -40.15
CA GLN A 159 -12.38 -9.28 -40.36
C GLN A 159 -11.97 -8.67 -39.02
N ILE A 160 -10.70 -8.32 -38.87
CA ILE A 160 -10.19 -7.59 -37.70
C ILE A 160 -10.29 -6.10 -38.01
N VAL A 161 -11.13 -5.40 -37.25
CA VAL A 161 -11.33 -3.95 -37.35
C VAL A 161 -10.98 -3.28 -36.04
N ARG A 162 -10.96 -1.95 -36.03
CA ARG A 162 -10.84 -1.19 -34.78
C ARG A 162 -12.13 -1.30 -33.98
N GLN A 163 -12.05 -1.29 -32.65
CA GLN A 163 -13.25 -1.43 -31.82
C GLN A 163 -14.29 -0.33 -32.06
N SER A 164 -13.85 0.89 -32.43
CA SER A 164 -14.75 1.97 -32.84
C SER A 164 -15.50 1.69 -34.15
N GLU A 165 -14.91 0.92 -35.07
CA GLU A 165 -15.53 0.49 -36.33
C GLU A 165 -16.45 -0.74 -36.15
N ALA A 166 -16.28 -1.47 -35.04
CA ALA A 166 -17.08 -2.65 -34.71
C ALA A 166 -18.49 -2.30 -34.17
N TYR A 167 -18.77 -1.03 -33.88
CA TYR A 167 -20.06 -0.62 -33.32
C TYR A 167 -21.20 -0.90 -34.31
N GLY A 168 -22.21 -1.68 -33.87
CA GLY A 168 -23.34 -2.08 -34.71
C GLY A 168 -23.08 -3.27 -35.62
N GLN A 169 -21.86 -3.82 -35.65
CA GLN A 169 -21.54 -5.05 -36.37
C GLN A 169 -21.77 -6.28 -35.48
N PRO A 170 -22.25 -7.40 -36.03
CA PRO A 170 -22.39 -8.63 -35.26
C PRO A 170 -21.00 -9.10 -34.83
N ALA A 171 -20.82 -9.26 -33.51
CA ALA A 171 -19.61 -9.86 -32.96
C ALA A 171 -19.45 -11.28 -33.52
N VAL A 172 -18.21 -11.71 -33.75
CA VAL A 172 -17.94 -13.11 -34.03
C VAL A 172 -18.41 -13.91 -32.82
N GLU A 173 -19.42 -14.76 -33.02
CA GLU A 173 -19.90 -15.61 -31.94
C GLU A 173 -18.74 -16.48 -31.44
N ASP A 174 -18.59 -16.52 -30.12
CA ASP A 174 -17.61 -17.38 -29.49
C ASP A 174 -17.79 -18.81 -30.01
N ILE A 175 -16.70 -19.45 -30.44
CA ILE A 175 -16.78 -20.77 -31.06
C ILE A 175 -17.38 -21.81 -30.12
N GLY A 176 -17.25 -21.63 -28.80
CA GLY A 176 -17.93 -22.45 -27.80
C GLY A 176 -19.44 -22.25 -27.79
N LYS A 177 -19.94 -21.02 -27.96
CA LYS A 177 -21.39 -20.76 -28.14
C LYS A 177 -21.91 -21.37 -29.44
N VAL A 178 -21.19 -21.21 -30.56
CA VAL A 178 -21.56 -21.81 -31.85
C VAL A 178 -21.59 -23.33 -31.72
N LYS A 179 -20.52 -23.96 -31.19
CA LYS A 179 -20.47 -25.40 -30.92
C LYS A 179 -21.59 -25.85 -30.01
N GLY A 180 -21.88 -25.10 -28.95
CA GLY A 180 -22.97 -25.41 -28.01
C GLY A 180 -24.36 -25.34 -28.67
N ALA A 181 -24.59 -24.37 -29.57
CA ALA A 181 -25.82 -24.27 -30.33
C ALA A 181 -25.96 -25.42 -31.33
N VAL A 182 -24.89 -25.73 -32.08
CA VAL A 182 -24.85 -26.86 -33.01
C VAL A 182 -25.06 -28.19 -32.28
N ALA A 183 -24.41 -28.39 -31.13
CA ALA A 183 -24.57 -29.59 -30.31
C ALA A 183 -26.00 -29.72 -29.77
N ARG A 184 -26.62 -28.61 -29.35
CA ARG A 184 -28.01 -28.60 -28.88
C ARG A 184 -29.00 -28.94 -30.00
N ASN A 185 -28.77 -28.41 -31.21
CA ASN A 185 -29.58 -28.72 -32.38
C ASN A 185 -29.41 -30.17 -32.82
N ALA A 186 -28.18 -30.69 -32.82
CA ALA A 186 -27.90 -32.09 -33.11
C ALA A 186 -28.57 -33.03 -32.08
N TYR A 187 -28.50 -32.68 -30.79
CA TYR A 187 -29.14 -33.44 -29.71
C TYR A 187 -30.67 -33.41 -29.78
N ALA A 188 -31.25 -32.28 -30.19
CA ALA A 188 -32.70 -32.13 -30.35
C ALA A 188 -33.26 -32.87 -31.59
N SER A 189 -32.39 -33.37 -32.48
CA SER A 189 -32.83 -34.20 -33.60
C SER A 189 -33.37 -35.55 -33.11
N PRO A 190 -34.33 -36.19 -33.81
CA PRO A 190 -34.86 -37.50 -33.42
C PRO A 190 -33.79 -38.60 -33.33
N ALA A 191 -32.70 -38.48 -34.10
CA ALA A 191 -31.56 -39.39 -34.09
C ALA A 191 -30.48 -39.00 -33.07
N GLY A 192 -30.66 -37.88 -32.36
CA GLY A 192 -29.69 -37.30 -31.44
C GLY A 192 -28.31 -37.07 -32.08
N LEU A 193 -27.27 -37.10 -31.26
CA LEU A 193 -25.88 -36.98 -31.71
C LEU A 193 -25.44 -38.10 -32.66
N ALA A 194 -26.11 -39.26 -32.65
CA ALA A 194 -25.77 -40.39 -33.51
C ALA A 194 -26.05 -40.07 -34.99
N GLY A 195 -27.09 -39.31 -35.27
CA GLY A 195 -27.49 -38.91 -36.62
C GLY A 195 -26.77 -37.67 -37.18
N ALA A 196 -25.90 -37.02 -36.40
CA ALA A 196 -25.04 -35.95 -36.91
C ALA A 196 -23.98 -36.54 -37.87
N ASP A 197 -23.65 -35.81 -38.93
CA ASP A 197 -22.55 -36.19 -39.82
C ASP A 197 -21.18 -36.04 -39.11
N ASP A 198 -20.15 -36.69 -39.66
CA ASP A 198 -18.82 -36.73 -39.06
C ASP A 198 -18.22 -35.32 -38.93
N ALA A 199 -18.49 -34.43 -39.88
CA ALA A 199 -18.06 -33.03 -39.83
C ALA A 199 -18.70 -32.28 -38.65
N THR A 200 -20.00 -32.46 -38.39
CA THR A 200 -20.67 -31.86 -37.24
C THR A 200 -20.12 -32.44 -35.93
N LYS A 201 -19.95 -33.78 -35.85
CA LYS A 201 -19.38 -34.47 -34.67
C LYS A 201 -17.97 -33.98 -34.36
N GLN A 202 -17.12 -33.82 -35.37
CA GLN A 202 -15.78 -33.25 -35.25
C GLN A 202 -15.82 -31.79 -34.79
N PHE A 203 -16.72 -30.98 -35.37
CA PHE A 203 -16.88 -29.56 -35.06
C PHE A 203 -17.29 -29.34 -33.60
N ILE A 204 -18.31 -30.03 -33.12
CA ILE A 204 -18.78 -29.94 -31.73
C ILE A 204 -17.85 -30.65 -30.72
N GLY A 205 -16.82 -31.37 -31.21
CA GLY A 205 -15.86 -32.09 -30.39
C GLY A 205 -16.43 -33.36 -29.75
N VAL A 206 -17.45 -33.96 -30.38
CA VAL A 206 -18.04 -35.25 -30.00
C VAL A 206 -17.29 -36.41 -30.63
N ASP A 207 -16.53 -36.17 -31.70
CA ASP A 207 -15.47 -37.11 -32.06
C ASP A 207 -14.55 -37.29 -30.86
N SER A 208 -14.46 -38.53 -30.39
CA SER A 208 -13.54 -38.93 -29.34
C SER A 208 -12.16 -38.41 -29.75
N LYS A 209 -11.67 -37.39 -29.05
CA LYS A 209 -10.25 -37.09 -29.06
C LYS A 209 -9.58 -38.39 -28.62
N ALA A 210 -9.10 -39.16 -29.59
CA ALA A 210 -8.40 -40.43 -29.41
C ALA A 210 -6.98 -40.20 -28.85
N THR A 211 -6.81 -39.20 -28.00
CA THR A 211 -5.80 -39.18 -26.95
C THR A 211 -6.55 -39.25 -25.63
N PRO A 212 -7.01 -40.46 -25.25
CA PRO A 212 -7.50 -40.73 -23.90
C PRO A 212 -6.59 -40.10 -22.84
N THR A 213 -7.19 -39.59 -21.76
CA THR A 213 -6.41 -38.97 -20.68
C THR A 213 -5.60 -40.07 -19.98
N PRO A 214 -4.27 -39.92 -19.84
CA PRO A 214 -3.47 -40.93 -19.15
C PRO A 214 -3.86 -40.96 -17.67
N HIS A 215 -4.20 -42.14 -17.19
CA HIS A 215 -4.45 -42.44 -15.79
C HIS A 215 -3.28 -43.24 -15.22
N ASN A 216 -2.95 -43.01 -13.95
CA ASN A 216 -1.96 -43.79 -13.24
C ASN A 216 -2.64 -44.98 -12.54
N TYR A 217 -2.29 -46.19 -12.96
CA TYR A 217 -2.73 -47.44 -12.37
C TYR A 217 -1.62 -48.03 -11.51
N VAL A 218 -1.90 -48.25 -10.23
CA VAL A 218 -0.91 -48.76 -9.28
C VAL A 218 -1.23 -50.21 -8.94
N SER A 219 -0.29 -51.12 -9.19
CA SER A 219 -0.41 -52.53 -8.84
C SER A 219 0.92 -53.07 -8.33
N ASN A 220 0.89 -53.77 -7.19
CA ASN A 220 2.08 -54.33 -6.54
C ASN A 220 3.23 -53.33 -6.32
N GLY A 221 2.90 -52.05 -6.06
CA GLY A 221 3.88 -50.99 -5.85
C GLY A 221 4.53 -50.45 -7.14
N GLN A 222 4.09 -50.91 -8.32
CA GLN A 222 4.51 -50.38 -9.62
C GLN A 222 3.40 -49.50 -10.23
N ASN A 223 3.82 -48.42 -10.90
CA ASN A 223 2.94 -47.48 -11.59
C ASN A 223 2.90 -47.81 -13.09
N PHE A 224 1.71 -47.92 -13.64
CA PHE A 224 1.42 -48.11 -15.06
C PHE A 224 0.61 -46.93 -15.55
N ILE A 225 0.88 -46.44 -16.76
CA ILE A 225 0.04 -45.43 -17.38
C ILE A 225 -1.01 -46.17 -18.19
N THR A 226 -2.28 -45.82 -18.08
CA THR A 226 -3.34 -46.46 -18.86
C THR A 226 -4.32 -45.42 -19.38
N TYR A 227 -4.85 -45.68 -20.56
CA TYR A 227 -5.77 -44.81 -21.26
C TYR A 227 -7.22 -45.30 -21.18
N ASP A 228 -7.38 -46.61 -21.00
CA ASP A 228 -8.64 -47.34 -21.03
C ASP A 228 -8.93 -48.02 -19.67
N GLY A 229 -7.98 -47.97 -18.73
CA GLY A 229 -8.09 -48.64 -17.43
C GLY A 229 -7.83 -50.15 -17.50
N THR A 230 -7.43 -50.68 -18.65
CA THR A 230 -7.21 -52.13 -18.86
C THR A 230 -5.84 -52.46 -19.41
N THR A 231 -5.21 -51.52 -20.10
CA THR A 231 -3.98 -51.76 -20.85
C THR A 231 -2.93 -50.71 -20.49
N ASP A 232 -1.69 -51.14 -20.26
CA ASP A 232 -0.57 -50.23 -20.06
C ASP A 232 -0.25 -49.52 -21.38
N ALA A 233 -0.36 -48.20 -21.36
CA ALA A 233 -0.11 -47.27 -22.45
C ALA A 233 1.31 -47.40 -23.03
N ASN A 234 2.29 -47.77 -22.19
CA ASN A 234 3.68 -47.85 -22.63
C ASN A 234 4.02 -49.20 -23.26
N SER A 235 3.49 -50.29 -22.72
CA SER A 235 3.84 -51.66 -23.15
C SER A 235 2.78 -52.33 -24.02
N GLY A 236 1.55 -51.79 -24.08
CA GLY A 236 0.40 -52.39 -24.75
C GLY A 236 -0.09 -53.69 -24.11
N LYS A 237 0.43 -54.06 -22.93
CA LYS A 237 0.06 -55.29 -22.21
C LYS A 237 -1.10 -55.04 -21.24
N PRO A 238 -1.91 -56.06 -20.92
CA PRO A 238 -2.94 -55.94 -19.89
C PRO A 238 -2.34 -55.50 -18.55
N LEU A 239 -3.03 -54.62 -17.85
CA LEU A 239 -2.63 -54.18 -16.52
C LEU A 239 -2.65 -55.37 -15.53
N PRO A 240 -1.71 -55.44 -14.57
CA PRO A 240 -1.69 -56.52 -13.60
C PRO A 240 -2.96 -56.52 -12.74
N PRO A 241 -3.63 -57.66 -12.54
CA PRO A 241 -4.87 -57.73 -11.77
C PRO A 241 -4.65 -57.29 -10.32
N GLY A 242 -5.67 -56.66 -9.72
CA GLY A 242 -5.67 -56.23 -8.32
C GLY A 242 -5.09 -54.84 -8.04
N GLY A 243 -4.70 -54.08 -9.05
CA GLY A 243 -4.35 -52.66 -8.90
C GLY A 243 -5.54 -51.71 -8.91
N TYR A 244 -5.29 -50.45 -8.60
CA TYR A 244 -6.29 -49.39 -8.57
C TYR A 244 -5.82 -48.15 -9.33
N MET A 245 -6.78 -47.38 -9.87
CA MET A 245 -6.52 -46.08 -10.47
C MET A 245 -6.26 -45.07 -9.35
N ALA A 246 -5.04 -44.57 -9.25
CA ALA A 246 -4.70 -43.55 -8.28
C ALA A 246 -5.06 -42.17 -8.86
N ASN A 247 -6.08 -41.52 -8.29
CA ASN A 247 -6.22 -40.07 -8.43
C ASN A 247 -5.03 -39.45 -7.70
N ALA A 248 -4.12 -38.80 -8.43
CA ALA A 248 -2.85 -38.34 -7.89
C ALA A 248 -3.07 -37.29 -6.79
N VAL A 249 -3.04 -37.72 -5.53
CA VAL A 249 -3.07 -36.87 -4.33
C VAL A 249 -1.82 -37.21 -3.52
N GLY A 250 -0.86 -36.29 -3.51
CA GLY A 250 0.42 -36.47 -2.81
C GLY A 250 1.34 -35.26 -2.93
N PRO A 251 2.46 -35.21 -2.18
CA PRO A 251 3.48 -34.16 -2.30
C PRO A 251 4.01 -34.11 -3.74
N ALA A 252 4.55 -32.95 -4.15
CA ALA A 252 5.03 -32.69 -5.52
C ALA A 252 5.88 -33.83 -6.15
N GLU A 253 6.63 -34.58 -5.32
CA GLU A 253 7.39 -35.76 -5.72
C GLU A 253 6.53 -36.96 -6.17
N ALA A 254 5.38 -37.17 -5.54
CA ALA A 254 4.44 -38.26 -5.83
C ALA A 254 3.53 -37.96 -7.05
N VAL A 255 3.41 -36.68 -7.42
CA VAL A 255 2.62 -36.21 -8.58
C VAL A 255 3.48 -36.00 -9.84
N GLY A 256 4.79 -36.26 -9.75
CA GLY A 256 5.70 -36.18 -10.90
C GLY A 256 6.11 -34.75 -11.30
N LEU A 257 6.06 -33.77 -10.39
CA LEU A 257 6.54 -32.41 -10.69
C LEU A 257 8.07 -32.43 -10.96
N PRO A 258 8.50 -31.98 -12.16
CA PRO A 258 9.91 -31.95 -12.52
C PRO A 258 10.74 -31.14 -11.51
N ALA A 259 11.98 -31.58 -11.24
CA ALA A 259 12.91 -30.87 -10.34
C ALA A 259 13.11 -29.37 -10.67
N PRO A 260 13.07 -28.91 -11.94
CA PRO A 260 13.12 -27.49 -12.28
C PRO A 260 11.99 -26.66 -11.64
N VAL A 261 10.74 -27.14 -11.71
CA VAL A 261 9.57 -26.42 -11.18
C VAL A 261 9.65 -26.28 -9.65
N ARG A 262 10.20 -27.30 -8.97
CA ARG A 262 10.45 -27.25 -7.52
C ARG A 262 11.51 -26.22 -7.15
N ASN A 263 12.61 -26.19 -7.89
CA ASN A 263 13.67 -25.21 -7.66
C ASN A 263 13.17 -23.77 -7.88
N ASP A 264 12.29 -23.57 -8.86
CA ASP A 264 11.72 -22.25 -9.14
C ASP A 264 10.71 -21.82 -8.08
N LEU A 265 9.84 -22.72 -7.62
CA LEU A 265 8.93 -22.45 -6.49
C LEU A 265 9.69 -22.18 -5.19
N ALA A 266 10.77 -22.91 -4.90
CA ALA A 266 11.60 -22.67 -3.73
C ALA A 266 12.34 -21.32 -3.79
N LYS A 267 12.83 -20.92 -4.97
CA LYS A 267 13.41 -19.57 -5.18
C LYS A 267 12.35 -18.49 -4.98
N GLN A 268 11.12 -18.73 -5.43
CA GLN A 268 10.02 -17.79 -5.28
C GLN A 268 9.61 -17.62 -3.81
N ASP A 269 9.57 -18.71 -3.03
CA ASP A 269 9.32 -18.67 -1.59
C ASP A 269 10.38 -17.82 -0.86
N VAL A 270 11.67 -18.06 -1.12
CA VAL A 270 12.77 -17.25 -0.54
C VAL A 270 12.65 -15.77 -0.94
N SER A 271 12.27 -15.48 -2.18
CA SER A 271 12.07 -14.10 -2.65
C SER A 271 10.90 -13.41 -1.91
N ASN A 272 9.79 -14.12 -1.72
CA ASN A 272 8.62 -13.62 -0.99
C ASN A 272 8.93 -13.37 0.48
N GLN A 273 9.67 -14.26 1.14
CA GLN A 273 10.10 -14.08 2.53
C GLN A 273 10.99 -12.85 2.67
N ARG A 274 11.92 -12.64 1.73
CA ARG A 274 12.76 -11.44 1.71
C ARG A 274 11.95 -10.16 1.55
N PHE A 275 11.02 -10.19 0.61
CA PHE A 275 10.16 -9.04 0.33
C PHE A 275 9.26 -8.71 1.53
N ARG A 276 8.71 -9.71 2.23
CA ARG A 276 7.98 -9.50 3.50
C ARG A 276 8.85 -8.85 4.58
N GLY A 277 10.09 -9.30 4.73
CA GLY A 277 11.03 -8.69 5.69
C GLY A 277 11.28 -7.20 5.39
N LEU A 278 11.51 -6.86 4.12
CA LEU A 278 11.68 -5.47 3.67
C LEU A 278 10.41 -4.64 3.85
N LEU A 279 9.23 -5.23 3.59
CA LEU A 279 7.95 -4.56 3.76
C LEU A 279 7.68 -4.22 5.23
N ASN A 280 7.91 -5.16 6.15
CA ASN A 280 7.76 -4.92 7.59
C ASN A 280 8.75 -3.88 8.09
N TYR A 281 10.01 -3.93 7.63
CA TYR A 281 11.00 -2.93 7.94
C TYR A 281 10.59 -1.53 7.48
N THR A 282 10.13 -1.42 6.23
CA THR A 282 9.69 -0.14 5.64
C THR A 282 8.48 0.41 6.39
N LYS A 283 7.54 -0.45 6.83
CA LYS A 283 6.42 -0.04 7.70
C LYS A 283 6.92 0.48 9.05
N GLU A 284 7.90 -0.17 9.66
CA GLU A 284 8.42 0.24 10.96
C GLU A 284 9.16 1.57 10.88
N LEU A 285 10.01 1.75 9.87
CA LEU A 285 10.64 3.04 9.57
C LEU A 285 9.62 4.15 9.31
N ALA A 286 8.58 3.83 8.54
CA ALA A 286 7.51 4.77 8.24
C ALA A 286 6.77 5.18 9.52
N LYS A 287 6.60 4.30 10.50
CA LYS A 287 5.93 4.61 11.78
C LYS A 287 6.80 5.40 12.74
N GLN A 288 8.10 5.13 12.77
CA GLN A 288 9.04 5.72 13.74
C GLN A 288 9.20 7.22 13.58
N ASP A 289 9.22 7.75 12.35
CA ASP A 289 9.33 9.19 12.13
C ASP A 289 8.32 9.70 11.09
N PRO A 290 7.17 10.25 11.55
CA PRO A 290 6.20 10.91 10.69
C PRO A 290 6.77 12.07 9.86
N ASN A 291 7.89 12.66 10.31
CA ASN A 291 8.48 13.82 9.64
C ASN A 291 9.32 13.44 8.41
N ASN A 292 9.57 12.14 8.19
CA ASN A 292 10.24 11.63 7.00
C ASN A 292 9.38 11.69 5.73
N PHE A 293 8.12 12.09 5.84
CA PHE A 293 7.20 12.24 4.72
C PHE A 293 7.13 13.71 4.26
N GLY A 294 7.10 13.91 2.94
CA GLY A 294 7.00 15.24 2.33
C GLY A 294 8.29 16.07 2.39
N ILE A 295 8.16 17.39 2.23
CA ILE A 295 9.30 18.33 2.07
C ILE A 295 10.20 18.34 3.32
N THR A 296 9.64 18.12 4.51
CA THR A 296 10.39 18.08 5.78
C THR A 296 11.32 16.88 5.88
N GLY A 297 10.96 15.75 5.27
CA GLY A 297 11.77 14.52 5.29
C GLY A 297 13.05 14.61 4.45
N LEU A 298 13.07 15.48 3.44
CA LEU A 298 14.24 15.74 2.59
C LEU A 298 15.37 16.48 3.33
N VAL A 299 15.07 17.18 4.43
CA VAL A 299 16.04 18.03 5.13
C VAL A 299 16.70 17.32 6.32
N LYS A 300 16.07 16.27 6.87
CA LYS A 300 16.50 15.66 8.13
C LYS A 300 17.29 14.36 7.91
N GLY A 301 18.55 14.51 7.52
CA GLY A 301 19.51 13.39 7.48
C GLY A 301 20.20 13.18 8.82
N THR A 302 19.62 12.40 9.73
CA THR A 302 20.32 11.90 10.93
C THR A 302 20.16 10.40 11.06
N VAL A 303 21.29 9.69 10.86
CA VAL A 303 21.37 8.25 10.55
C VAL A 303 21.51 7.37 11.80
N GLN A 304 21.74 7.95 12.98
CA GLN A 304 22.34 7.22 14.10
C GLN A 304 21.44 6.15 14.77
N ASP A 305 20.13 6.37 14.91
CA ASP A 305 19.26 5.38 15.60
C ASP A 305 18.70 4.29 14.66
N THR A 306 18.75 4.53 13.35
CA THR A 306 18.17 3.62 12.34
C THR A 306 19.06 2.41 12.05
N ALA A 307 20.36 2.53 12.29
CA ALA A 307 21.38 1.55 11.90
C ALA A 307 21.27 0.22 12.68
N ALA A 308 20.82 0.23 13.93
CA ALA A 308 20.73 -0.99 14.74
C ALA A 308 19.51 -1.86 14.36
N ALA A 309 18.37 -1.24 14.07
CA ALA A 309 17.17 -1.95 13.59
C ALA A 309 17.39 -2.51 12.17
N ALA A 310 18.06 -1.72 11.33
CA ALA A 310 18.51 -2.09 10.00
C ALA A 310 19.35 -3.39 9.97
N ASP A 311 20.34 -3.47 10.86
CA ASP A 311 21.33 -4.55 10.82
C ASP A 311 20.75 -5.92 11.20
N ASN A 312 19.83 -5.97 12.16
CA ASN A 312 19.14 -7.21 12.56
C ASN A 312 18.26 -7.77 11.44
N ILE A 313 17.62 -6.90 10.66
CA ILE A 313 16.74 -7.30 9.55
C ILE A 313 17.57 -7.73 8.35
N ALA A 314 18.65 -7.01 8.03
CA ALA A 314 19.59 -7.42 6.99
C ALA A 314 20.14 -8.84 7.26
N ARG A 315 20.52 -9.14 8.51
CA ARG A 315 20.93 -10.50 8.92
C ARG A 315 19.83 -11.53 8.76
N GLY A 316 18.59 -11.18 9.10
CA GLY A 316 17.42 -12.05 8.86
C GLY A 316 17.14 -12.33 7.37
N LEU A 317 17.53 -11.41 6.49
CA LEU A 317 17.42 -11.55 5.03
C LEU A 317 18.61 -12.29 4.39
N GLY A 318 19.60 -12.69 5.20
CA GLY A 318 20.82 -13.36 4.77
C GLY A 318 21.94 -12.41 4.30
N TYR A 319 21.84 -11.12 4.62
CA TYR A 319 22.87 -10.12 4.33
C TYR A 319 23.69 -9.82 5.59
N SER A 320 24.96 -9.44 5.41
CA SER A 320 25.82 -9.05 6.54
C SER A 320 25.43 -7.70 7.18
N GLY A 321 24.67 -6.88 6.46
CA GLY A 321 24.13 -5.59 6.90
C GLY A 321 23.32 -4.91 5.78
N ILE A 322 22.67 -3.77 6.06
CA ILE A 322 21.88 -3.06 5.03
C ILE A 322 22.75 -2.62 3.85
N GLN A 323 24.00 -2.24 4.10
CA GLN A 323 24.95 -1.83 3.07
C GLN A 323 25.24 -2.97 2.09
N ASP A 324 25.35 -4.20 2.61
CA ASP A 324 25.53 -5.42 1.81
C ASP A 324 24.24 -5.79 1.04
N GLY A 325 23.08 -5.61 1.67
CA GLY A 325 21.78 -5.75 0.99
C GLY A 325 21.62 -4.75 -0.17
N LEU A 326 21.99 -3.49 0.05
CA LEU A 326 22.02 -2.42 -0.96
C LEU A 326 23.03 -2.71 -2.06
N ALA A 327 24.24 -3.14 -1.72
CA ALA A 327 25.27 -3.49 -2.70
C ALA A 327 24.84 -4.69 -3.56
N ASN A 328 24.22 -5.71 -2.97
CA ASN A 328 23.68 -6.87 -3.70
C ASN A 328 22.48 -6.50 -4.57
N ALA A 329 21.56 -5.68 -4.07
CA ALA A 329 20.43 -5.18 -4.86
C ALA A 329 20.92 -4.32 -6.04
N ARG A 330 21.91 -3.45 -5.80
CA ARG A 330 22.56 -2.64 -6.82
C ARG A 330 23.16 -3.51 -7.93
N THR A 331 23.98 -4.50 -7.55
CA THR A 331 24.60 -5.42 -8.49
C THR A 331 23.55 -6.17 -9.32
N ARG A 332 22.47 -6.64 -8.69
CA ARG A 332 21.37 -7.34 -9.39
C ARG A 332 20.56 -6.42 -10.29
N ALA A 333 20.30 -5.18 -9.88
CA ALA A 333 19.59 -4.19 -10.68
C ALA A 333 20.39 -3.86 -11.96
N VAL A 334 21.70 -3.60 -11.82
CA VAL A 334 22.58 -3.36 -12.97
C VAL A 334 22.67 -4.60 -13.86
N ALA A 335 22.82 -5.80 -13.30
CA ALA A 335 22.83 -7.04 -14.07
C ALA A 335 21.51 -7.31 -14.82
N SER A 336 20.39 -6.82 -14.30
CA SER A 336 19.06 -6.92 -14.93
C SER A 336 18.80 -5.81 -15.96
N GLY A 337 19.72 -4.85 -16.13
CA GLY A 337 19.54 -3.71 -17.02
C GLY A 337 18.59 -2.64 -16.49
N VAL A 338 18.32 -2.63 -15.17
CA VAL A 338 17.50 -1.60 -14.55
C VAL A 338 18.29 -0.30 -14.46
N ASN A 339 17.72 0.78 -14.97
CA ASN A 339 18.33 2.09 -14.95
C ASN A 339 18.44 2.60 -13.49
N PRO A 340 19.64 2.96 -13.01
CA PRO A 340 19.86 3.45 -11.65
C PRO A 340 18.97 4.63 -11.22
N SER A 341 18.52 5.44 -12.19
CA SER A 341 17.63 6.58 -11.93
C SER A 341 16.23 6.18 -11.46
N VAL A 342 15.79 4.94 -11.69
CA VAL A 342 14.44 4.48 -11.29
C VAL A 342 14.40 4.09 -9.81
N ILE A 343 15.55 3.74 -9.23
CA ILE A 343 15.73 3.33 -7.83
C ILE A 343 16.87 4.14 -7.19
N SER A 344 16.78 5.47 -7.29
CA SER A 344 17.81 6.39 -6.79
C SER A 344 18.19 6.15 -5.32
N GLY A 345 17.24 5.69 -4.49
CA GLY A 345 17.42 5.24 -3.11
C GLY A 345 18.43 4.13 -2.90
N VAL A 346 18.63 3.27 -3.91
CA VAL A 346 19.63 2.18 -3.89
C VAL A 346 21.03 2.70 -4.27
N PHE A 347 21.08 3.81 -5.01
CA PHE A 347 22.30 4.33 -5.60
C PHE A 347 22.92 5.51 -4.83
N ASP A 348 22.12 6.29 -4.11
CA ASP A 348 22.56 7.43 -3.31
C ASP A 348 22.61 7.11 -1.81
N PRO A 349 23.81 6.99 -1.20
CA PRO A 349 23.96 6.70 0.22
C PRO A 349 23.57 7.86 1.14
N LYS A 350 23.27 9.05 0.60
CA LYS A 350 22.88 10.24 1.37
C LYS A 350 21.37 10.32 1.59
N LEU A 351 20.58 9.45 0.97
CA LEU A 351 19.13 9.48 1.11
C LEU A 351 18.70 8.97 2.50
N PRO A 352 17.59 9.51 3.05
CA PRO A 352 16.96 8.97 4.25
C PRO A 352 16.77 7.45 4.16
N ALA A 353 17.01 6.74 5.26
CA ALA A 353 16.92 5.27 5.31
C ALA A 353 15.56 4.73 4.82
N LEU A 354 14.48 5.49 5.06
CA LEU A 354 13.14 5.18 4.54
C LEU A 354 13.11 5.11 3.01
N HIS A 355 13.82 6.00 2.31
CA HIS A 355 13.85 6.02 0.83
C HIS A 355 14.64 4.83 0.30
N SER A 356 15.79 4.53 0.88
CA SER A 356 16.58 3.35 0.50
C SER A 356 15.80 2.06 0.76
N ALA A 357 15.09 1.96 1.89
CA ALA A 357 14.24 0.82 2.20
C ALA A 357 13.05 0.69 1.23
N ALA A 358 12.38 1.80 0.91
CA ALA A 358 11.27 1.82 -0.03
C ALA A 358 11.71 1.42 -1.45
N ASP A 359 12.82 1.96 -1.96
CA ASP A 359 13.32 1.59 -3.30
C ASP A 359 13.85 0.15 -3.35
N LEU A 360 14.47 -0.35 -2.27
CA LEU A 360 14.83 -1.77 -2.14
C LEU A 360 13.60 -2.68 -2.17
N MET A 361 12.56 -2.29 -1.45
CA MET A 361 11.28 -3.00 -1.44
C MET A 361 10.66 -2.98 -2.84
N VAL A 362 10.60 -1.82 -3.51
CA VAL A 362 10.09 -1.70 -4.88
C VAL A 362 10.85 -2.62 -5.84
N PHE A 363 12.19 -2.64 -5.77
CA PHE A 363 13.01 -3.52 -6.59
C PHE A 363 12.74 -5.00 -6.29
N SER A 364 12.67 -5.37 -5.00
CA SER A 364 12.37 -6.75 -4.59
C SER A 364 10.98 -7.23 -5.04
N ALA A 365 9.98 -6.35 -5.03
CA ALA A 365 8.65 -6.70 -5.57
C ALA A 365 8.68 -6.86 -7.09
N ALA A 366 9.44 -6.01 -7.79
CA ALA A 366 9.62 -6.11 -9.22
C ALA A 366 10.35 -7.42 -9.61
N GLU A 367 11.34 -7.84 -8.80
CA GLU A 367 12.03 -9.14 -8.92
C GLU A 367 11.07 -10.31 -8.73
N ALA A 368 10.22 -10.26 -7.70
CA ALA A 368 9.20 -11.28 -7.48
C ALA A 368 8.21 -11.38 -8.65
N LEU A 369 7.78 -10.23 -9.21
CA LEU A 369 6.84 -10.19 -10.33
C LEU A 369 7.47 -10.68 -11.65
N ALA A 370 8.70 -10.26 -11.94
CA ALA A 370 9.41 -10.66 -13.15
C ALA A 370 9.75 -12.17 -13.12
N GLY A 371 10.15 -12.68 -11.95
CA GLY A 371 10.47 -14.08 -11.73
C GLY A 371 9.33 -15.05 -12.05
N GLN A 372 8.08 -14.65 -11.81
CA GLN A 372 6.89 -15.45 -12.17
C GLN A 372 6.76 -15.70 -13.67
N SER A 373 7.26 -14.77 -14.49
CA SER A 373 7.25 -14.86 -15.95
C SER A 373 8.56 -15.38 -16.53
N GLY A 374 9.51 -15.82 -15.69
CA GLY A 374 10.83 -16.28 -16.14
C GLY A 374 11.68 -15.21 -16.84
N ARG A 375 11.32 -13.92 -16.68
CA ARG A 375 12.03 -12.79 -17.29
C ARG A 375 12.82 -12.02 -16.24
N SER A 376 13.82 -11.27 -16.68
CA SER A 376 14.55 -10.33 -15.83
C SER A 376 13.69 -9.12 -15.46
N VAL A 377 14.04 -8.46 -14.35
CA VAL A 377 13.40 -7.21 -13.92
C VAL A 377 13.66 -6.13 -14.95
N THR A 378 12.61 -5.42 -15.35
CA THR A 378 12.72 -4.27 -16.26
C THR A 378 12.40 -2.96 -15.53
N ASP A 379 12.84 -1.83 -16.08
CA ASP A 379 12.46 -0.49 -15.61
C ASP A 379 10.94 -0.31 -15.49
N LYS A 380 10.19 -0.97 -16.38
CA LYS A 380 8.73 -0.92 -16.37
C LYS A 380 8.15 -1.56 -15.12
N ASP A 381 8.69 -2.69 -14.69
CA ASP A 381 8.22 -3.39 -13.48
C ASP A 381 8.47 -2.56 -12.24
N VAL A 382 9.69 -2.02 -12.14
CA VAL A 382 10.08 -1.13 -11.04
C VAL A 382 9.17 0.09 -10.99
N LYS A 383 8.89 0.75 -12.13
CA LYS A 383 7.95 1.88 -12.19
C LYS A 383 6.52 1.50 -11.81
N ILE A 384 6.02 0.35 -12.25
CA ILE A 384 4.68 -0.14 -11.89
C ILE A 384 4.59 -0.33 -10.37
N ILE A 385 5.54 -1.03 -9.77
CA ILE A 385 5.56 -1.26 -8.33
C ILE A 385 5.71 0.07 -7.58
N LYS A 386 6.58 0.98 -8.06
CA LYS A 386 6.76 2.31 -7.48
C LYS A 386 5.45 3.11 -7.50
N ASN A 387 4.68 3.05 -8.58
CA ASN A 387 3.37 3.70 -8.67
C ASN A 387 2.34 3.10 -7.71
N ILE A 388 2.38 1.78 -7.47
CA ILE A 388 1.49 1.10 -6.52
C ILE A 388 1.84 1.51 -5.09
N VAL A 389 3.10 1.32 -4.70
CA VAL A 389 3.62 1.64 -3.36
C VAL A 389 3.54 3.14 -3.06
N GLY A 390 3.72 3.97 -4.08
CA GLY A 390 3.93 5.41 -3.94
C GLY A 390 5.38 5.75 -3.65
N ASP A 391 5.80 6.95 -4.06
CA ASP A 391 7.12 7.47 -3.70
C ASP A 391 6.98 8.24 -2.36
N PRO A 392 7.69 7.85 -1.29
CA PRO A 392 7.66 8.59 -0.02
C PRO A 392 8.16 10.04 -0.15
N THR A 393 8.90 10.35 -1.23
CA THR A 393 9.35 11.72 -1.55
C THR A 393 8.30 12.58 -2.21
N GLU A 394 7.20 12.00 -2.72
CA GLU A 394 6.13 12.81 -3.24
C GLU A 394 5.58 13.67 -2.11
N TRP A 395 5.66 14.98 -2.28
CA TRP A 395 5.23 15.99 -1.31
C TRP A 395 3.77 15.83 -0.85
N SER A 396 2.96 15.05 -1.57
CA SER A 396 1.56 14.70 -1.25
C SER A 396 1.39 13.40 -0.45
N ALA A 397 2.49 12.68 -0.17
CA ALA A 397 2.49 11.44 0.57
C ALA A 397 2.20 11.71 2.06
N ASN A 398 0.95 11.50 2.47
CA ASN A 398 0.60 11.35 3.88
C ASN A 398 1.10 9.96 4.36
N GLN A 399 1.81 9.93 5.49
CA GLN A 399 2.26 8.71 6.18
C GLN A 399 1.19 7.62 6.22
N GLN A 400 -0.07 7.96 6.54
CA GLN A 400 -1.18 7.01 6.60
C GLN A 400 -1.50 6.40 5.24
N LYS A 401 -1.44 7.18 4.15
CA LYS A 401 -1.64 6.66 2.79
C LYS A 401 -0.51 5.73 2.37
N PHE A 402 0.72 6.06 2.75
CA PHE A 402 1.87 5.19 2.50
C PHE A 402 1.74 3.88 3.26
N LEU A 403 1.47 3.93 4.57
CA LEU A 403 1.24 2.74 5.40
C LEU A 403 0.07 1.89 4.88
N SER A 404 -1.05 2.50 4.49
CA SER A 404 -2.19 1.74 3.94
C SER A 404 -1.82 1.02 2.64
N LYS A 405 -0.99 1.63 1.78
CA LYS A 405 -0.49 0.99 0.57
C LYS A 405 0.45 -0.17 0.91
N LEU A 406 1.34 -0.01 1.89
CA LEU A 406 2.18 -1.11 2.38
C LEU A 406 1.34 -2.26 2.97
N ASP A 407 0.21 -1.96 3.61
CA ASP A 407 -0.74 -2.97 4.08
C ASP A 407 -1.39 -3.73 2.92
N THR A 408 -1.82 -3.01 1.87
CA THR A 408 -2.33 -3.65 0.64
C THR A 408 -1.28 -4.55 -0.02
N VAL A 409 -0.03 -4.11 -0.12
CA VAL A 409 1.07 -4.94 -0.66
C VAL A 409 1.29 -6.18 0.20
N GLY A 410 1.23 -6.04 1.53
CA GLY A 410 1.31 -7.18 2.45
C GLY A 410 0.21 -8.21 2.23
N GLN A 411 -1.03 -7.77 2.05
CA GLN A 411 -2.17 -8.65 1.75
C GLN A 411 -2.01 -9.41 0.42
N ILE A 412 -1.48 -8.75 -0.61
CA ILE A 412 -1.18 -9.39 -1.91
C ILE A 412 -0.14 -10.49 -1.72
N LEU A 413 0.90 -10.24 -0.91
CA LEU A 413 1.90 -11.26 -0.60
C LEU A 413 1.35 -12.41 0.21
N ASP A 414 0.42 -12.16 1.13
CA ASP A 414 -0.21 -13.22 1.91
C ASP A 414 -1.02 -14.16 1.00
N LEU A 415 -1.75 -13.60 0.02
CA LEU A 415 -2.44 -14.39 -0.99
C LEU A 415 -1.47 -15.19 -1.86
N GLN A 416 -0.37 -14.58 -2.31
CA GLN A 416 0.64 -15.28 -3.13
C GLN A 416 1.35 -16.37 -2.34
N GLN A 417 1.73 -16.10 -1.10
CA GLN A 417 2.33 -17.10 -0.22
C GLN A 417 1.34 -18.23 0.03
N GLN A 418 0.06 -17.96 0.23
CA GLN A 418 -0.93 -19.02 0.40
C GLN A 418 -1.03 -19.91 -0.84
N VAL A 419 -0.94 -19.36 -2.05
CA VAL A 419 -0.87 -20.15 -3.28
C VAL A 419 0.42 -20.96 -3.35
N ILE A 420 1.57 -20.37 -3.07
CA ILE A 420 2.85 -21.07 -3.06
C ILE A 420 2.86 -22.16 -2.01
N ASP A 421 2.43 -21.88 -0.79
CA ASP A 421 2.28 -22.82 0.31
C ASP A 421 1.27 -23.92 -0.04
N ASN A 422 0.17 -23.63 -0.73
CA ASN A 422 -0.76 -24.68 -1.18
C ASN A 422 -0.14 -25.59 -2.26
N ASN A 423 0.79 -25.07 -3.06
CA ASN A 423 1.51 -25.83 -4.10
C ASN A 423 2.78 -26.52 -3.57
N LEU A 424 3.41 -25.97 -2.52
CA LEU A 424 4.64 -26.46 -1.89
C LEU A 424 4.39 -27.30 -0.62
N ARG A 425 3.29 -27.07 0.12
CA ARG A 425 2.88 -27.92 1.25
C ARG A 425 2.37 -29.24 0.71
N ARG A 426 2.92 -30.39 1.12
CA ARG A 426 3.33 -30.83 2.48
C ARG A 426 2.16 -30.74 3.47
N GLY A 427 1.24 -31.70 3.34
CA GLY A 427 0.14 -31.95 4.28
C GLY A 427 -1.12 -31.15 3.94
N SER A 428 -2.13 -31.84 3.41
CA SER A 428 -3.47 -31.30 3.20
C SER A 428 -4.05 -30.74 4.51
N PRO A 429 -4.89 -29.68 4.47
CA PRO A 429 -5.90 -29.51 5.51
C PRO A 429 -6.77 -30.78 5.52
N ALA A 430 -7.03 -31.31 6.72
CA ALA A 430 -7.84 -32.51 6.90
C ALA A 430 -9.16 -32.38 6.11
N ALA A 431 -9.46 -33.39 5.31
CA ALA A 431 -10.77 -33.50 4.68
C ALA A 431 -11.85 -33.40 5.79
N PRO A 432 -12.94 -32.64 5.58
CA PRO A 432 -14.06 -32.64 6.50
C PRO A 432 -14.52 -34.10 6.70
N PRO A 433 -14.88 -34.50 7.94
CA PRO A 433 -15.25 -35.87 8.24
C PRO A 433 -16.35 -36.32 7.27
N ALA A 434 -16.13 -37.49 6.67
CA ALA A 434 -17.04 -38.10 5.71
C ALA A 434 -18.45 -38.13 6.31
N ALA A 435 -19.41 -37.56 5.58
CA ALA A 435 -20.82 -37.71 5.90
C ALA A 435 -21.14 -39.22 5.97
N PRO A 436 -21.88 -39.69 7.00
CA PRO A 436 -22.29 -41.08 7.12
C PRO A 436 -23.01 -41.54 5.84
N GLY A 437 -22.60 -42.70 5.35
CA GLY A 437 -23.05 -43.25 4.07
C GLY A 437 -24.57 -43.33 3.93
N ALA A 438 -25.04 -43.01 2.73
CA ALA A 438 -26.42 -43.18 2.33
C ALA A 438 -26.79 -44.67 2.32
N ALA A 439 -27.78 -45.04 3.14
CA ALA A 439 -28.49 -46.30 3.04
C ALA A 439 -29.50 -46.25 1.85
N SER A 440 -29.72 -47.43 1.27
CA SER A 440 -30.64 -47.75 0.18
C SER A 440 -32.07 -47.17 0.31
N PRO A 441 -32.82 -46.98 -0.79
CA PRO A 441 -34.22 -46.54 -0.78
C PRO A 441 -35.15 -47.71 -0.33
N PRO A 442 -36.47 -47.54 -0.05
CA PRO A 442 -37.37 -46.40 -0.27
C PRO A 442 -38.33 -46.05 0.91
N THR A 443 -39.00 -44.88 0.87
CA THR A 443 -40.47 -44.64 1.11
C THR A 443 -40.79 -43.18 1.53
N SER A 444 -41.75 -42.59 0.81
CA SER A 444 -42.78 -41.57 1.15
C SER A 444 -42.50 -40.29 1.99
N PRO A 445 -43.32 -39.22 1.86
CA PRO A 445 -42.85 -37.83 1.95
C PRO A 445 -43.16 -37.05 3.25
N ALA A 446 -42.39 -35.96 3.43
CA ALA A 446 -42.60 -34.73 4.25
C ALA A 446 -42.16 -34.75 5.74
N PRO A 447 -41.95 -33.60 6.44
CA PRO A 447 -41.61 -32.22 6.02
C PRO A 447 -40.50 -31.52 6.87
N GLY A 448 -39.95 -30.41 6.35
CA GLY A 448 -39.42 -29.29 7.17
C GLY A 448 -37.93 -29.32 7.58
N ALA A 449 -37.04 -28.73 6.77
CA ALA A 449 -35.66 -28.46 7.17
C ALA A 449 -35.56 -27.18 8.02
N GLN A 450 -35.08 -27.33 9.25
CA GLN A 450 -34.81 -26.29 10.24
C GLN A 450 -33.40 -25.67 9.99
N PRO A 451 -33.17 -24.37 10.24
CA PRO A 451 -31.88 -23.74 9.97
C PRO A 451 -30.76 -24.31 10.85
N ALA A 452 -29.58 -24.54 10.24
CA ALA A 452 -28.40 -25.05 10.92
C ALA A 452 -27.96 -24.13 12.07
N ALA A 453 -27.68 -24.73 13.23
CA ALA A 453 -27.28 -24.04 14.45
C ALA A 453 -25.99 -23.23 14.25
N GLN A 454 -26.05 -21.97 14.66
CA GLN A 454 -24.94 -21.03 14.62
C GLN A 454 -23.85 -21.49 15.61
N PRO A 455 -22.57 -21.61 15.18
CA PRO A 455 -21.52 -22.16 16.03
C PRO A 455 -21.25 -21.29 17.26
N ASP A 456 -21.03 -21.95 18.40
CA ASP A 456 -20.81 -21.34 19.71
C ASP A 456 -19.58 -20.40 19.69
N PRO A 457 -19.76 -19.09 19.98
CA PRO A 457 -18.66 -18.11 19.98
C PRO A 457 -17.56 -18.42 21.01
N LEU A 458 -17.87 -19.13 22.10
CA LEU A 458 -16.86 -19.53 23.09
C LEU A 458 -15.92 -20.61 22.54
N ALA A 459 -16.44 -21.53 21.72
CA ALA A 459 -15.62 -22.55 21.07
C ALA A 459 -14.60 -21.91 20.11
N GLN A 460 -15.01 -20.89 19.35
CA GLN A 460 -14.12 -20.15 18.44
C GLN A 460 -13.03 -19.39 19.20
N ALA A 461 -13.36 -18.81 20.36
CA ALA A 461 -12.42 -18.07 21.17
C ALA A 461 -11.35 -18.98 21.81
N ARG A 462 -11.71 -20.18 22.28
CA ARG A 462 -10.74 -21.19 22.75
C ARG A 462 -9.78 -21.60 21.65
N ASP A 463 -10.30 -21.79 20.45
CA ASP A 463 -9.51 -22.20 19.29
C ASP A 463 -8.53 -21.10 18.83
N ALA A 464 -8.92 -19.83 18.96
CA ALA A 464 -8.03 -18.69 18.69
C ALA A 464 -6.89 -18.60 19.71
N ILE A 465 -7.17 -18.84 21.00
CA ILE A 465 -6.13 -18.88 22.05
C ILE A 465 -5.18 -20.06 21.81
N ALA A 466 -5.72 -21.24 21.47
CA ALA A 466 -4.92 -22.42 21.13
C ALA A 466 -3.98 -22.18 19.93
N ARG A 467 -4.38 -21.29 19.00
CA ARG A 467 -3.57 -20.84 17.86
C ARG A 467 -2.62 -19.68 18.19
N GLY A 468 -2.48 -19.31 19.46
CA GLY A 468 -1.52 -18.31 19.93
C GLY A 468 -2.02 -16.86 19.92
N ALA A 469 -3.33 -16.62 19.77
CA ALA A 469 -3.88 -15.27 19.93
C ALA A 469 -3.72 -14.79 21.38
N PRO A 470 -3.37 -13.50 21.62
CA PRO A 470 -3.27 -12.96 22.96
C PRO A 470 -4.62 -13.00 23.67
N ARG A 471 -4.68 -13.68 24.82
CA ARG A 471 -5.91 -13.95 25.58
C ARG A 471 -6.70 -12.67 25.87
N ASP A 472 -6.03 -11.58 26.21
CA ASP A 472 -6.66 -10.30 26.54
C ASP A 472 -7.42 -9.70 25.34
N ALA A 473 -6.88 -9.83 24.12
CA ALA A 473 -7.55 -9.35 22.91
C ALA A 473 -8.77 -10.20 22.55
N VAL A 474 -8.73 -11.51 22.83
CA VAL A 474 -9.85 -12.43 22.63
C VAL A 474 -10.97 -12.12 23.62
N ILE A 475 -10.63 -11.89 24.90
CA ILE A 475 -11.60 -11.49 25.94
C ILE A 475 -12.25 -10.14 25.58
N GLN A 476 -11.46 -9.15 25.16
CA GLN A 476 -11.99 -7.83 24.78
C GLN A 476 -12.95 -7.93 23.58
N ARG A 477 -12.65 -8.79 22.60
CA ARG A 477 -13.51 -9.01 21.43
C ARG A 477 -14.82 -9.72 21.80
N LEU A 478 -14.78 -10.70 22.72
CA LEU A 478 -16.00 -11.36 23.21
C LEU A 478 -16.91 -10.38 23.95
N GLN A 479 -16.33 -9.55 24.82
CA GLN A 479 -17.05 -8.49 25.52
C GLN A 479 -17.68 -7.48 24.55
N GLN A 480 -16.96 -7.09 23.49
CA GLN A 480 -17.50 -6.22 22.42
C GLN A 480 -18.66 -6.89 21.66
N SER A 481 -18.65 -8.22 21.52
CA SER A 481 -19.76 -8.99 20.92
C SER A 481 -20.89 -9.33 21.90
N GLY A 482 -20.82 -8.87 23.16
CA GLY A 482 -21.83 -9.14 24.17
C GLY A 482 -21.83 -10.58 24.71
N VAL A 483 -20.74 -11.33 24.51
CA VAL A 483 -20.58 -12.71 24.98
C VAL A 483 -19.78 -12.71 26.27
N ASP A 484 -20.29 -13.36 27.31
CA ASP A 484 -19.63 -13.47 28.61
C ASP A 484 -18.37 -14.35 28.50
N PRO A 485 -17.17 -13.82 28.79
CA PRO A 485 -15.92 -14.57 28.71
C PRO A 485 -15.68 -15.52 29.90
N ALA A 486 -16.59 -15.64 30.87
CA ALA A 486 -16.42 -16.45 32.08
C ALA A 486 -16.15 -17.97 31.83
N GLY A 487 -16.20 -18.43 30.58
CA GLY A 487 -15.88 -19.82 30.18
C GLY A 487 -14.56 -20.03 29.43
N LEU A 488 -13.65 -19.04 29.38
CA LEU A 488 -12.37 -19.11 28.65
C LEU A 488 -11.13 -19.39 29.50
#